data_AF-A0A8T1ERZ2-F1
#
_entry.id   AF-A0A8T1ERZ2-F1
#
_cell.length_a   1.000
_cell.length_b   1.000
_cell.length_c   1.000
_cell.angle_alpha   90.00
_cell.angle_beta   90.00
_cell.angle_gamma   90.00
#
_symmetry.space_group_name_H-M   'P 1'
#
loop_
_entity.id
_entity.type
_entity.pdbx_description
1 polymer ?
#
loop_
_entity_poly.entity_id
_entity_poly.type
_entity_poly.pdbx_seq_one_letter_code
_entity_poly.pdbx_strand_id
1 'polypeptide(L)'
;MPPQPSFTPAMDVSSPWETSLRPPEASGGDAATLSSESYQFWLQTDPEDTQDAVTASRKRNKQRTSRSAKKRKSTYDIRREQKEELTAQAETLQKQLDELKYRVLVEQGEAAKSNEHVAAGNTVLQEFIQQQHLQLANMQAMLAGHLQQNVDSLHPAQTIIRLGTDPIERYNVLVALKDKKLQEAKQFISTRSQGLDPRSSYSQEERNNDGDFCHVVFENKTIQGASAREVFEAFIDVAQNAEIIISEMFGSITIRENTEADTRDISQRPRMSKKKAVG
;
A
#
# COMPACT_ATOMS: atom_id res chain seq x y z
N MET A 1 -27.94 26.73 28.90
CA MET A 1 -26.60 26.20 28.58
C MET A 1 -26.66 24.69 28.69
N PRO A 2 -26.47 23.93 27.60
CA PRO A 2 -26.27 22.49 27.69
C PRO A 2 -24.79 22.17 27.99
N PRO A 3 -24.48 21.05 28.67
CA PRO A 3 -23.11 20.70 29.03
C PRO A 3 -22.34 20.14 27.82
N GLN A 4 -21.06 20.51 27.74
CA GLN A 4 -20.07 19.99 26.80
C GLN A 4 -19.68 18.54 27.19
N PRO A 5 -19.51 17.61 26.23
CA PRO A 5 -18.89 16.33 26.51
C PRO A 5 -17.36 16.48 26.56
N SER A 6 -16.78 16.12 27.69
CA SER A 6 -15.34 15.99 27.91
C SER A 6 -14.78 14.80 27.14
N PHE A 7 -13.85 15.05 26.21
CA PHE A 7 -13.03 14.01 25.60
C PHE A 7 -11.67 13.94 26.32
N THR A 8 -11.40 12.82 26.97
CA THR A 8 -10.06 12.42 27.40
C THR A 8 -9.41 11.58 26.30
N PRO A 9 -8.12 11.78 25.95
CA PRO A 9 -7.43 10.93 25.00
C PRO A 9 -6.78 9.76 25.75
N ALA A 10 -7.26 8.54 25.51
CA ALA A 10 -6.56 7.33 25.91
C ALA A 10 -5.66 6.85 24.77
N MET A 11 -4.51 6.32 25.16
CA MET A 11 -3.34 6.04 24.35
C MET A 11 -3.49 4.92 23.32
N ASP A 12 -2.73 5.09 22.24
CA ASP A 12 -1.81 4.12 21.62
C ASP A 12 -2.28 2.67 21.48
N VAL A 13 -2.72 2.32 20.26
CA VAL A 13 -2.57 0.96 19.72
C VAL A 13 -2.12 1.09 18.27
N SER A 14 -0.84 0.82 18.06
CA SER A 14 -0.22 0.55 16.76
C SER A 14 -1.03 -0.52 16.01
N SER A 15 -1.50 -0.19 14.79
CA SER A 15 -2.16 -1.14 13.89
C SER A 15 -1.21 -1.52 12.74
N PRO A 16 -0.90 -2.81 12.55
CA PRO A 16 0.03 -3.27 11.53
C PRO A 16 -0.74 -3.66 10.27
N TRP A 17 -0.88 -2.76 9.30
CA TRP A 17 -1.36 -3.15 7.97
C TRP A 17 -0.61 -2.50 6.80
N GLU A 18 0.52 -1.82 7.04
CA GLU A 18 1.42 -1.45 5.95
C GLU A 18 2.19 -2.68 5.47
N THR A 19 1.63 -3.41 4.50
CA THR A 19 2.42 -4.28 3.62
C THR A 19 1.86 -4.25 2.21
N SER A 20 2.48 -3.38 1.41
CA SER A 20 2.84 -3.61 0.00
C SER A 20 1.71 -3.98 -0.98
N LEU A 21 1.05 -2.98 -1.55
CA LEU A 21 0.32 -3.11 -2.81
C LEU A 21 1.29 -2.95 -3.99
N ARG A 22 1.82 -4.06 -4.50
CA ARG A 22 2.34 -4.16 -5.87
C ARG A 22 1.29 -4.89 -6.71
N PRO A 23 0.84 -4.37 -7.86
CA PRO A 23 -0.09 -5.10 -8.71
C PRO A 23 0.67 -6.20 -9.48
N PRO A 24 0.12 -7.41 -9.67
CA PRO A 24 0.72 -8.36 -10.59
C PRO A 24 0.32 -7.98 -12.02
N GLU A 25 1.32 -7.83 -12.88
CA GLU A 25 1.12 -7.69 -14.31
C GLU A 25 0.52 -8.96 -14.91
N ALA A 26 -0.38 -8.75 -15.87
CA ALA A 26 -0.89 -9.81 -16.73
C ALA A 26 0.23 -10.28 -17.67
N SER A 27 0.58 -11.56 -17.61
CA SER A 27 1.34 -12.24 -18.65
C SER A 27 0.76 -13.64 -18.85
N GLY A 28 0.21 -13.87 -20.03
CA GLY A 28 -0.23 -15.19 -20.47
C GLY A 28 0.94 -16.03 -20.95
N GLY A 29 0.76 -17.35 -20.92
CA GLY A 29 1.62 -18.30 -21.64
C GLY A 29 2.12 -19.47 -20.79
N ASP A 30 1.37 -20.57 -20.92
CA ASP A 30 1.85 -21.96 -21.05
C ASP A 30 2.46 -22.77 -19.88
N ALA A 31 1.92 -23.99 -19.84
CA ALA A 31 2.59 -25.28 -19.65
C ALA A 31 2.99 -25.72 -18.23
N ALA A 32 2.23 -26.71 -17.76
CA ALA A 32 2.71 -27.97 -17.19
C ALA A 32 3.77 -27.91 -16.08
N THR A 33 3.33 -28.07 -14.82
CA THR A 33 3.97 -29.02 -13.87
C THR A 33 3.05 -29.20 -12.66
N LEU A 34 2.15 -30.20 -12.73
CA LEU A 34 1.53 -30.73 -11.51
C LEU A 34 2.57 -31.62 -10.83
N SER A 35 2.90 -31.26 -9.59
CA SER A 35 3.86 -31.92 -8.71
C SER A 35 3.59 -33.42 -8.61
N SER A 36 4.65 -34.17 -8.85
CA SER A 36 4.75 -35.63 -8.84
C SER A 36 4.80 -36.19 -7.41
N GLU A 37 3.86 -35.81 -6.54
CA GLU A 37 3.89 -36.26 -5.13
C GLU A 37 2.65 -37.03 -4.66
N SER A 38 1.56 -37.08 -5.44
CA SER A 38 0.34 -37.77 -5.01
C SER A 38 0.19 -39.23 -5.51
N TYR A 39 1.17 -39.76 -6.25
CA TYR A 39 1.13 -41.12 -6.81
C TYR A 39 2.11 -42.12 -6.18
N GLN A 40 2.81 -41.75 -5.09
CA GLN A 40 3.81 -42.64 -4.47
C GLN A 40 3.28 -43.50 -3.30
N PHE A 41 1.99 -43.41 -2.93
CA PHE A 41 1.48 -44.18 -1.78
C PHE A 41 1.10 -45.63 -2.11
N TRP A 42 0.90 -46.00 -3.38
CA TRP A 42 0.31 -47.30 -3.76
C TRP A 42 1.26 -48.27 -4.49
N LEU A 43 2.56 -48.00 -4.53
CA LEU A 43 3.55 -48.88 -5.18
C LEU A 43 4.68 -49.25 -4.23
N GLN A 44 4.36 -49.81 -3.06
CA GLN A 44 5.36 -50.52 -2.26
C GLN A 44 4.71 -51.63 -1.45
N THR A 45 4.54 -52.80 -2.06
CA THR A 45 4.60 -54.11 -1.38
C THR A 45 4.75 -55.18 -2.45
N ASP A 46 6.00 -55.50 -2.79
CA ASP A 46 6.35 -56.79 -3.41
C ASP A 46 6.78 -57.77 -2.30
N PRO A 47 6.50 -59.09 -2.47
CA PRO A 47 6.95 -60.14 -1.57
C PRO A 47 8.25 -60.78 -2.07
N GLU A 48 9.22 -61.04 -1.19
CA GLU A 48 10.30 -62.00 -1.45
C GLU A 48 10.48 -62.99 -0.29
N ASP A 49 10.67 -64.23 -0.72
CA ASP A 49 10.90 -65.48 0.02
C ASP A 49 12.37 -65.57 0.47
N THR A 50 12.67 -66.10 1.67
CA THR A 50 13.86 -66.96 1.87
C THR A 50 13.78 -67.82 3.14
N GLN A 51 14.33 -69.03 3.03
CA GLN A 51 14.21 -70.21 3.91
C GLN A 51 15.31 -70.36 4.99
N ASP A 52 15.17 -71.45 5.77
CA ASP A 52 16.16 -72.21 6.59
C ASP A 52 16.38 -71.76 8.06
N ALA A 53 16.57 -72.59 9.11
CA ALA A 53 16.69 -74.05 9.30
C ALA A 53 16.59 -74.45 10.82
N VAL A 54 15.89 -75.57 11.11
CA VAL A 54 16.14 -76.71 12.05
C VAL A 54 16.38 -76.52 13.59
N THR A 55 15.56 -77.18 14.44
CA THR A 55 15.97 -78.26 15.40
C THR A 55 14.78 -78.89 16.19
N ALA A 56 15.01 -80.12 16.65
CA ALA A 56 14.07 -81.18 17.03
C ALA A 56 13.42 -81.08 18.44
N SER A 57 12.22 -81.66 18.66
CA SER A 57 12.08 -82.99 19.31
C SER A 57 10.61 -83.39 19.56
N ARG A 58 10.37 -84.70 19.54
CA ARG A 58 9.08 -85.44 19.56
C ARG A 58 8.35 -85.39 20.90
N LYS A 59 7.01 -85.31 20.87
CA LYS A 59 6.14 -86.18 21.69
C LYS A 59 4.89 -86.62 20.88
N ARG A 60 4.78 -87.94 20.70
CA ARG A 60 3.66 -88.66 20.07
C ARG A 60 2.41 -88.50 20.95
N ASN A 61 1.36 -87.88 20.44
CA ASN A 61 0.00 -88.19 20.89
C ASN A 61 -0.83 -88.68 19.68
N LYS A 62 -1.41 -89.86 19.86
CA LYS A 62 -2.05 -90.67 18.82
C LYS A 62 -3.55 -90.36 18.85
N GLN A 63 -3.96 -89.28 18.17
CA GLN A 63 -5.35 -89.06 17.80
C GLN A 63 -5.47 -89.20 16.29
N ARG A 64 -5.99 -90.36 15.87
CA ARG A 64 -6.41 -90.62 14.50
C ARG A 64 -7.62 -89.73 14.20
N THR A 65 -7.38 -88.55 13.65
CA THR A 65 -8.39 -87.86 12.85
C THR A 65 -8.18 -88.30 11.40
N SER A 66 -9.23 -88.83 10.78
CA SER A 66 -9.23 -89.30 9.41
C SER A 66 -8.89 -88.13 8.47
N ARG A 67 -7.66 -88.09 7.96
CA ARG A 67 -7.32 -87.28 6.81
C ARG A 67 -8.05 -87.85 5.60
N SER A 68 -9.26 -87.35 5.34
CA SER A 68 -9.91 -87.55 4.05
C SER A 68 -8.96 -87.02 2.97
N ALA A 69 -8.62 -87.88 2.01
CA ALA A 69 -7.81 -87.50 0.87
C ALA A 69 -8.48 -86.30 0.19
N LYS A 70 -7.79 -85.15 0.13
CA LYS A 70 -8.23 -84.01 -0.67
C LYS A 70 -8.33 -84.50 -2.12
N LYS A 71 -9.55 -84.73 -2.59
CA LYS A 71 -9.81 -85.07 -4.00
C LYS A 71 -9.23 -83.92 -4.85
N ARG A 72 -8.42 -84.25 -5.85
CA ARG A 72 -7.90 -83.28 -6.82
C ARG A 72 -9.13 -82.65 -7.51
N LYS A 73 -9.34 -81.35 -7.31
CA LYS A 73 -10.40 -80.61 -8.04
C LYS A 73 -10.06 -80.65 -9.54
N SER A 74 -11.07 -80.82 -10.39
CA SER A 74 -10.90 -80.79 -11.84
C SER A 74 -10.45 -79.39 -12.29
N THR A 75 -9.64 -79.28 -13.34
CA THR A 75 -9.17 -77.99 -13.90
C THR A 75 -10.33 -77.07 -14.31
N TYR A 76 -11.47 -77.65 -14.69
CA TYR A 76 -12.69 -76.91 -15.01
C TYR A 76 -13.31 -76.25 -13.77
N ASP A 77 -13.42 -76.97 -12.65
CA ASP A 77 -14.02 -76.46 -11.42
C ASP A 77 -13.16 -75.34 -10.81
N ILE A 78 -11.84 -75.49 -10.87
CA ILE A 78 -10.89 -74.46 -10.42
C ILE A 78 -11.05 -73.18 -11.25
N ARG A 79 -11.12 -73.30 -12.59
CA ARG A 79 -11.31 -72.13 -13.47
C ARG A 79 -12.67 -71.46 -13.26
N ARG A 80 -13.71 -72.23 -12.94
CA ARG A 80 -15.04 -71.69 -12.66
C ARG A 80 -15.05 -70.91 -11.35
N GLU A 81 -14.51 -71.50 -10.28
CA GLU A 81 -14.39 -70.86 -8.96
C GLU A 81 -13.56 -69.57 -9.06
N GLN A 82 -12.42 -69.60 -9.78
CA GLN A 82 -11.61 -68.41 -10.06
C GLN A 82 -12.36 -67.36 -10.89
N LYS A 83 -13.15 -67.77 -11.88
CA LYS A 83 -13.96 -66.85 -12.68
C LYS A 83 -15.02 -66.17 -11.82
N GLU A 84 -15.71 -66.94 -10.98
CA GLU A 84 -16.73 -66.44 -10.05
C GLU A 84 -16.10 -65.47 -9.02
N GLU A 85 -14.91 -65.79 -8.49
CA GLU A 85 -14.16 -64.93 -7.58
C GLU A 85 -13.71 -63.62 -8.25
N LEU A 86 -13.15 -63.69 -9.46
CA LEU A 86 -12.75 -62.51 -10.22
C LEU A 86 -13.95 -61.62 -10.58
N THR A 87 -15.11 -62.22 -10.93
CA THR A 87 -16.32 -61.43 -11.17
C THR A 87 -16.81 -60.75 -9.90
N ALA A 88 -16.74 -61.41 -8.75
CA ALA A 88 -17.10 -60.80 -7.47
C ALA A 88 -16.14 -59.66 -7.07
N GLN A 89 -14.84 -59.80 -7.34
CA GLN A 89 -13.86 -58.73 -7.15
C GLN A 89 -14.12 -57.55 -8.08
N ALA A 90 -14.43 -57.80 -9.35
CA ALA A 90 -14.79 -56.75 -10.30
C ALA A 90 -16.05 -55.98 -9.87
N GLU A 91 -17.08 -56.69 -9.39
CA GLU A 91 -18.29 -56.06 -8.84
C GLU A 91 -18.00 -55.23 -7.58
N THR A 92 -17.07 -55.70 -6.73
CA THR A 92 -16.67 -54.97 -5.52
C THR A 92 -15.90 -53.70 -5.86
N LEU A 93 -14.93 -53.79 -6.78
CA LEU A 93 -14.17 -52.64 -7.28
C LEU A 93 -15.08 -51.64 -8.00
N GLN A 94 -16.07 -52.11 -8.75
CA GLN A 94 -17.05 -51.24 -9.41
C GLN A 94 -17.85 -50.45 -8.37
N LYS A 95 -18.31 -51.09 -7.28
CA LYS A 95 -19.00 -50.40 -6.19
C LYS A 95 -18.12 -49.36 -5.50
N GLN A 96 -16.84 -49.67 -5.29
CA GLN A 96 -15.88 -48.72 -4.71
C GLN A 96 -15.62 -47.53 -5.63
N LEU A 97 -15.53 -47.76 -6.94
CA LEU A 97 -15.43 -46.69 -7.94
C LEU A 97 -16.68 -45.80 -7.95
N ASP A 98 -17.86 -46.40 -7.90
CA ASP A 98 -19.12 -45.65 -7.87
C ASP A 98 -19.24 -44.82 -6.59
N GLU A 99 -18.82 -45.34 -5.44
CA GLU A 99 -18.74 -44.61 -4.17
C GLU A 99 -17.74 -43.45 -4.24
N LEU A 100 -16.54 -43.70 -4.77
CA LEU A 100 -15.51 -42.67 -4.90
C LEU A 100 -15.95 -41.56 -5.85
N LYS A 101 -16.57 -41.92 -6.98
CA LYS A 101 -17.14 -40.97 -7.94
C LYS A 101 -18.23 -40.11 -7.30
N TYR A 102 -19.09 -40.71 -6.49
CA TYR A 102 -20.09 -39.97 -5.72
C TYR A 102 -19.43 -38.98 -4.75
N ARG A 103 -18.42 -39.41 -4.00
CA ARG A 103 -17.69 -38.55 -3.05
C ARG A 103 -17.04 -37.35 -3.74
N VAL A 104 -16.33 -37.57 -4.84
CA VAL A 104 -15.70 -36.50 -5.63
C VAL A 104 -16.75 -35.50 -6.14
N LEU A 105 -17.91 -35.98 -6.59
CA LEU A 105 -18.98 -35.10 -7.07
C LEU A 105 -19.57 -34.24 -5.94
N VAL A 106 -19.70 -34.80 -4.74
CA VAL A 106 -20.15 -34.06 -3.55
C VAL A 106 -19.12 -33.00 -3.15
N GLU A 107 -17.83 -33.39 -3.03
CA GLU A 107 -16.75 -32.47 -2.67
C GLU A 107 -16.63 -31.31 -3.68
N GLN A 108 -16.75 -31.59 -4.99
CA GLN A 108 -16.79 -30.55 -6.03
C GLN A 108 -17.99 -29.61 -5.88
N GLY A 109 -19.17 -30.15 -5.56
CA GLY A 109 -20.36 -29.34 -5.32
C GLY A 109 -20.25 -28.46 -4.08
N GLU A 110 -19.65 -28.97 -3.01
CA GLU A 110 -19.38 -28.21 -1.78
C GLU A 110 -18.32 -27.13 -2.02
N ALA A 111 -17.23 -27.45 -2.72
CA ALA A 111 -16.20 -26.50 -3.10
C ALA A 111 -16.75 -25.39 -4.01
N ALA A 112 -17.62 -25.72 -4.97
CA ALA A 112 -18.26 -24.74 -5.85
C ALA A 112 -19.15 -23.76 -5.04
N LYS A 113 -19.96 -24.28 -4.12
CA LYS A 113 -20.79 -23.45 -3.22
C LYS A 113 -19.96 -22.58 -2.29
N SER A 114 -18.87 -23.13 -1.75
CA SER A 114 -17.93 -22.38 -0.91
C SER A 114 -17.27 -21.25 -1.69
N ASN A 115 -16.81 -21.52 -2.91
CA ASN A 115 -16.24 -20.50 -3.79
C ASN A 115 -17.25 -19.42 -4.17
N GLU A 116 -18.50 -19.79 -4.47
CA GLU A 116 -19.57 -18.83 -4.75
C GLU A 116 -19.84 -17.92 -3.55
N HIS A 117 -19.88 -18.49 -2.33
CA HIS A 117 -20.03 -17.72 -1.10
C HIS A 117 -18.86 -16.76 -0.87
N VAL A 118 -17.62 -17.20 -1.10
CA VAL A 118 -16.43 -16.34 -0.99
C VAL A 118 -16.47 -15.23 -2.05
N ALA A 119 -16.87 -15.55 -3.28
CA ALA A 119 -17.01 -14.56 -4.35
C ALA A 119 -18.06 -13.50 -4.00
N ALA A 120 -19.24 -13.91 -3.51
CA ALA A 120 -20.28 -13.00 -3.03
C ALA A 120 -19.83 -12.16 -1.82
N GLY A 121 -19.07 -12.73 -0.90
CA GLY A 121 -18.46 -11.98 0.21
C GLY A 121 -17.49 -10.92 -0.29
N ASN A 122 -16.62 -11.27 -1.23
CA ASN A 122 -15.66 -10.35 -1.82
C ASN A 122 -16.34 -9.20 -2.58
N THR A 123 -17.44 -9.45 -3.29
CA THR A 123 -18.18 -8.37 -3.97
C THR A 123 -18.75 -7.36 -2.97
N VAL A 124 -19.34 -7.84 -1.85
CA VAL A 124 -19.85 -6.95 -0.80
C VAL A 124 -18.72 -6.12 -0.16
N LEU A 125 -17.56 -6.73 0.10
CA LEU A 125 -16.41 -6.00 0.64
C LEU A 125 -15.89 -4.95 -0.35
N GLN A 126 -15.86 -5.27 -1.64
CA GLN A 126 -15.46 -4.32 -2.69
C GLN A 126 -16.44 -3.14 -2.77
N GLU A 127 -17.74 -3.38 -2.73
CA GLU A 127 -18.76 -2.33 -2.69
C GLU A 127 -18.59 -1.42 -1.47
N PHE A 128 -18.32 -2.00 -0.30
CA PHE A 128 -18.07 -1.24 0.92
C PHE A 128 -16.82 -0.37 0.82
N ILE A 129 -15.70 -0.90 0.31
CA ILE A 129 -14.46 -0.14 0.09
C ILE A 129 -14.71 1.01 -0.88
N GLN A 130 -15.44 0.76 -1.98
CA GLN A 130 -15.80 1.81 -2.93
C GLN A 130 -16.63 2.91 -2.28
N GLN A 131 -17.60 2.53 -1.43
CA GLN A 131 -18.39 3.50 -0.67
C GLN A 131 -17.51 4.34 0.26
N GLN A 132 -16.54 3.73 0.94
CA GLN A 132 -15.59 4.48 1.77
C GLN A 132 -14.74 5.44 0.94
N HIS A 133 -14.26 5.04 -0.24
CA HIS A 133 -13.53 5.94 -1.14
C HIS A 133 -14.38 7.14 -1.56
N LEU A 134 -15.67 6.94 -1.85
CA LEU A 134 -16.60 8.04 -2.17
C LEU A 134 -16.79 9.00 -0.99
N GLN A 135 -16.92 8.48 0.24
CA GLN A 135 -17.03 9.33 1.43
C GLN A 135 -15.75 10.15 1.65
N LEU A 136 -14.57 9.54 1.46
CA LEU A 136 -13.30 10.25 1.55
C LEU A 136 -13.19 11.36 0.50
N ALA A 137 -13.53 11.06 -0.75
CA ALA A 137 -13.54 12.05 -1.83
C ALA A 137 -14.51 13.20 -1.55
N ASN A 138 -15.69 12.91 -0.97
CA ASN A 138 -16.64 13.94 -0.56
C ASN A 138 -16.07 14.86 0.52
N MET A 139 -15.44 14.29 1.56
CA MET A 139 -14.76 15.08 2.60
C MET A 139 -13.65 15.94 2.00
N GLN A 140 -12.84 15.40 1.09
CA GLN A 140 -11.79 16.15 0.39
C GLN A 140 -12.37 17.31 -0.43
N ALA A 141 -13.47 17.10 -1.15
CA ALA A 141 -14.13 18.14 -1.93
C ALA A 141 -14.71 19.24 -1.04
N MET A 142 -15.34 18.88 0.08
CA MET A 142 -15.85 19.85 1.06
C MET A 142 -14.73 20.69 1.66
N LEU A 143 -13.60 20.07 2.03
CA LEU A 143 -12.43 20.79 2.54
C LEU A 143 -11.85 21.72 1.47
N ALA A 144 -11.64 21.23 0.25
CA ALA A 144 -11.11 22.04 -0.85
C ALA A 144 -12.00 23.26 -1.15
N GLY A 145 -13.32 23.07 -1.18
CA GLY A 145 -14.28 24.16 -1.34
C GLY A 145 -14.24 25.16 -0.19
N HIS A 146 -14.11 24.68 1.06
CA HIS A 146 -13.96 25.56 2.22
C HIS A 146 -12.66 26.38 2.16
N LEU A 147 -11.54 25.76 1.80
CA LEU A 147 -10.28 26.47 1.60
C LEU A 147 -10.45 27.57 0.55
N GLN A 148 -10.97 27.24 -0.64
CA GLN A 148 -11.13 28.20 -1.74
C GLN A 148 -12.00 29.42 -1.37
N GLN A 149 -13.02 29.25 -0.53
CA GLN A 149 -13.90 30.35 -0.10
C GLN A 149 -13.33 31.19 1.05
N ASN A 150 -12.32 30.69 1.77
CA ASN A 150 -11.79 31.32 3.00
C ASN A 150 -10.30 31.63 2.91
N VAL A 151 -9.74 31.72 1.70
CA VAL A 151 -8.29 31.88 1.54
C VAL A 151 -7.79 33.19 2.16
N ASP A 152 -8.61 34.24 2.16
CA ASP A 152 -8.25 35.56 2.71
C ASP A 152 -8.37 35.67 4.23
N SER A 153 -8.95 34.69 4.92
CA SER A 153 -9.16 34.74 6.38
C SER A 153 -8.34 33.70 7.15
N LEU A 154 -7.85 32.64 6.47
CA LEU A 154 -7.25 31.48 7.13
C LEU A 154 -5.75 31.31 6.88
N HIS A 155 -5.11 32.09 6.01
CA HIS A 155 -3.69 31.88 5.73
C HIS A 155 -2.80 32.44 6.86
N PRO A 156 -1.96 31.62 7.55
CA PRO A 156 -1.18 32.08 8.71
C PRO A 156 -0.13 33.15 8.37
N ALA A 157 0.29 33.24 7.11
CA ALA A 157 1.17 34.32 6.65
C ALA A 157 0.44 35.65 6.42
N GLN A 158 -0.90 35.66 6.38
CA GLN A 158 -1.67 36.87 6.17
C GLN A 158 -1.84 37.61 7.49
N THR A 159 -1.46 38.88 7.52
CA THR A 159 -1.71 39.75 8.67
C THR A 159 -1.92 41.15 8.19
N ILE A 160 -3.04 41.73 8.62
CA ILE A 160 -3.35 43.12 8.34
C ILE A 160 -2.46 43.98 9.23
N ILE A 161 -1.52 44.69 8.61
CA ILE A 161 -0.65 45.66 9.27
C ILE A 161 -0.98 47.06 8.78
N ARG A 162 -0.89 48.05 9.67
CA ARG A 162 -1.01 49.46 9.33
C ARG A 162 0.34 50.10 9.56
N LEU A 163 0.96 50.59 8.49
CA LEU A 163 2.27 51.24 8.53
C LEU A 163 2.09 52.74 8.49
N GLY A 164 2.81 53.45 9.34
CA GLY A 164 2.90 54.91 9.32
C GLY A 164 3.74 55.42 8.13
N THR A 165 3.69 56.73 7.91
CA THR A 165 4.49 57.40 6.87
C THR A 165 5.96 57.55 7.28
N ASP A 166 6.23 57.64 8.59
CA ASP A 166 7.59 57.80 9.11
C ASP A 166 8.45 56.53 8.87
N PRO A 167 9.63 56.66 8.23
CA PRO A 167 10.49 55.51 7.93
C PRO A 167 10.96 54.74 9.16
N ILE A 168 11.24 55.43 10.28
CA ILE A 168 11.80 54.83 11.49
C ILE A 168 10.71 54.07 12.24
N GLU A 169 9.55 54.69 12.46
CA GLU A 169 8.38 54.03 13.04
C GLU A 169 7.99 52.79 12.24
N ARG A 170 7.95 52.90 10.90
CA ARG A 170 7.65 51.76 10.01
C ARG A 170 8.67 50.63 10.17
N TYR A 171 9.97 50.96 10.21
CA TYR A 171 11.02 49.96 10.43
C TYR A 171 10.83 49.25 11.77
N ASN A 172 10.63 50.00 12.85
CA ASN A 172 10.44 49.46 14.19
C ASN A 172 9.22 48.53 14.27
N VAL A 173 8.09 48.90 13.65
CA VAL A 173 6.90 48.05 13.57
C VAL A 173 7.19 46.74 12.82
N LEU A 174 7.92 46.79 11.71
CA LEU A 174 8.26 45.60 10.93
C LEU A 174 9.24 44.67 11.67
N VAL A 175 10.27 45.24 12.32
CA VAL A 175 11.21 44.46 13.15
C VAL A 175 10.48 43.78 14.30
N ALA A 176 9.57 44.49 14.99
CA ALA A 176 8.80 43.93 16.09
C ALA A 176 7.90 42.76 15.67
N LEU A 177 7.49 42.69 14.39
CA LEU A 177 6.70 41.59 13.85
C LEU A 177 7.53 40.36 13.45
N LYS A 178 8.85 40.52 13.22
CA LYS A 178 9.73 39.49 12.66
C LYS A 178 9.64 38.17 13.43
N ASP A 179 9.88 38.20 14.73
CA ASP A 179 9.98 36.98 15.54
C ASP A 179 8.64 36.23 15.61
N LYS A 180 7.55 36.97 15.81
CA LYS A 180 6.19 36.42 15.80
C LYS A 180 5.89 35.74 14.46
N LYS A 181 6.22 36.40 13.35
CA LYS A 181 5.97 35.88 11.99
C LYS A 181 6.81 34.66 11.68
N LEU A 182 8.07 34.63 12.11
CA LEU A 182 8.93 33.45 11.98
C LEU A 182 8.40 32.26 12.79
N GLN A 183 7.90 32.50 14.00
CA GLN A 183 7.30 31.46 14.83
C GLN A 183 6.02 30.89 14.19
N GLU A 184 5.10 31.74 13.75
CA GLU A 184 3.87 31.34 13.07
C GLU A 184 4.16 30.56 11.78
N ALA A 185 5.11 31.04 10.97
CA ALA A 185 5.55 30.38 9.75
C ALA A 185 6.16 29.00 10.03
N LYS A 186 7.05 28.90 11.04
CA LYS A 186 7.63 27.63 11.47
C LYS A 186 6.55 26.64 11.90
N GLN A 187 5.60 27.08 12.71
CA GLN A 187 4.50 26.24 13.19
C GLN A 187 3.62 25.78 12.03
N PHE A 188 3.27 26.68 11.11
CA PHE A 188 2.47 26.35 9.95
C PHE A 188 3.15 25.32 9.04
N ILE A 189 4.41 25.56 8.66
CA ILE A 189 5.18 24.63 7.82
C ILE A 189 5.32 23.28 8.53
N SER A 190 5.63 23.28 9.82
CA SER A 190 5.77 22.03 10.61
C SER A 190 4.46 21.23 10.60
N THR A 191 3.32 21.87 10.90
CA THR A 191 2.00 21.21 10.89
C THR A 191 1.62 20.75 9.49
N ARG A 192 1.81 21.58 8.47
CA ARG A 192 1.48 21.25 7.07
C ARG A 192 2.36 20.14 6.50
N SER A 193 3.57 19.98 7.03
CA SER A 193 4.48 18.88 6.68
C SER A 193 4.19 17.55 7.40
N GLN A 194 3.27 17.53 8.37
CA GLN A 194 2.94 16.30 9.10
C GLN A 194 2.38 15.24 8.14
N GLY A 195 2.95 14.04 8.20
CA GLY A 195 2.54 12.91 7.35
C GLY A 195 3.12 12.93 5.93
N LEU A 196 3.85 13.98 5.53
CA LEU A 196 4.62 13.96 4.28
C LEU A 196 5.93 13.20 4.49
N ASP A 197 6.26 12.31 3.55
CA ASP A 197 7.58 11.68 3.51
C ASP A 197 8.65 12.72 3.11
N PRO A 198 9.67 12.98 3.95
CA PRO A 198 10.76 13.91 3.63
C PRO A 198 11.54 13.50 2.36
N ARG A 199 11.49 12.23 1.97
CA ARG A 199 12.20 11.71 0.79
C ARG A 199 11.39 11.81 -0.50
N SER A 200 10.07 12.00 -0.39
CA SER A 200 9.19 12.14 -1.53
C SER A 200 9.07 13.60 -1.96
N SER A 201 9.03 13.85 -3.26
CA SER A 201 8.62 15.15 -3.77
C SER A 201 7.12 15.35 -3.55
N TYR A 202 6.73 16.51 -3.06
CA TYR A 202 5.33 16.92 -2.91
C TYR A 202 5.19 18.38 -3.33
N SER A 203 4.13 18.72 -4.06
CA SER A 203 3.83 20.09 -4.43
C SER A 203 2.32 20.30 -4.41
N GLN A 204 1.89 21.37 -3.77
CA GLN A 204 0.51 21.82 -3.72
C GLN A 204 0.46 23.29 -4.12
N GLU A 205 -0.44 23.58 -5.05
CA GLU A 205 -0.64 24.91 -5.60
C GLU A 205 -2.05 25.41 -5.31
N GLU A 206 -2.15 26.60 -4.74
CA GLU A 206 -3.39 27.29 -4.44
C GLU A 206 -3.41 28.62 -5.21
N ARG A 207 -4.46 28.84 -6.01
CA ARG A 207 -4.67 30.08 -6.77
C ARG A 207 -5.99 30.72 -6.37
N ASN A 208 -5.93 32.00 -6.02
CA ASN A 208 -7.11 32.82 -5.80
C ASN A 208 -7.36 33.67 -7.04
N ASN A 209 -8.62 33.73 -7.46
CA ASN A 209 -9.05 34.53 -8.60
C ASN A 209 -10.01 35.67 -8.19
N ASP A 210 -10.10 35.99 -6.90
CA ASP A 210 -10.98 37.04 -6.36
C ASP A 210 -10.37 38.45 -6.54
N GLY A 211 -10.03 38.81 -7.77
CA GLY A 211 -9.56 40.15 -8.15
C GLY A 211 -8.09 40.45 -7.87
N ASP A 212 -7.51 39.84 -6.84
CA ASP A 212 -6.07 39.84 -6.57
C ASP A 212 -5.45 38.49 -6.95
N PHE A 213 -4.45 38.49 -7.85
CA PHE A 213 -3.72 37.28 -8.22
C PHE A 213 -2.82 36.83 -7.05
N CYS A 214 -3.37 36.03 -6.15
CA CYS A 214 -2.61 35.39 -5.09
C CYS A 214 -2.32 33.94 -5.49
N HIS A 215 -1.04 33.57 -5.47
CA HIS A 215 -0.55 32.25 -5.82
C HIS A 215 0.34 31.74 -4.69
N VAL A 216 -0.09 30.66 -4.04
CA VAL A 216 0.62 30.04 -2.93
C VAL A 216 1.07 28.65 -3.36
N VAL A 217 2.37 28.39 -3.23
CA VAL A 217 2.95 27.08 -3.50
C VAL A 217 3.55 26.54 -2.21
N PHE A 218 3.12 25.34 -1.83
CA PHE A 218 3.74 24.57 -0.76
C PHE A 218 4.44 23.35 -1.37
N GLU A 219 5.76 23.30 -1.24
CA GLU A 219 6.59 22.31 -1.92
C GLU A 219 7.58 21.65 -0.95
N ASN A 220 7.72 20.33 -1.08
CA ASN A 220 8.76 19.52 -0.49
C ASN A 220 9.58 18.88 -1.62
N LYS A 221 10.89 19.14 -1.66
CA LYS A 221 11.82 18.59 -2.65
C LYS A 221 13.10 18.14 -1.98
N THR A 222 13.59 16.97 -2.37
CA THR A 222 14.90 16.50 -1.95
C THR A 222 15.98 17.14 -2.82
N ILE A 223 16.98 17.74 -2.18
CA ILE A 223 18.15 18.31 -2.84
C ILE A 223 19.34 17.42 -2.48
N GLN A 224 19.98 16.83 -3.50
CA GLN A 224 21.16 16.00 -3.31
C GLN A 224 22.43 16.82 -3.54
N GLY A 225 23.46 16.58 -2.73
CA GLY A 225 24.78 17.18 -2.92
C GLY A 225 24.94 18.61 -2.41
N ALA A 226 23.95 19.18 -1.72
CA ALA A 226 24.04 20.47 -1.05
C ALA A 226 23.52 20.37 0.39
N SER A 227 24.17 21.08 1.30
CA SER A 227 23.71 21.25 2.67
C SER A 227 22.52 22.21 2.74
N ALA A 228 21.70 22.06 3.80
CA ALA A 228 20.57 22.97 4.03
C ALA A 228 21.01 24.45 4.12
N ARG A 229 22.24 24.70 4.60
CA ARG A 229 22.82 26.04 4.68
C ARG A 229 23.14 26.61 3.30
N GLU A 230 23.80 25.83 2.43
CA GLU A 230 24.12 26.27 1.06
C GLU A 230 22.85 26.56 0.27
N VAL A 231 21.83 25.72 0.41
CA VAL A 231 20.51 25.95 -0.21
C VAL A 231 19.88 27.23 0.33
N PHE A 232 19.90 27.44 1.64
CA PHE A 232 19.36 28.65 2.26
C PHE A 232 20.08 29.91 1.78
N GLU A 233 21.42 29.91 1.77
CA GLU A 233 22.24 31.04 1.31
C GLU A 233 21.96 31.35 -0.18
N ALA A 234 21.87 30.32 -1.02
CA ALA A 234 21.49 30.48 -2.43
C ALA A 234 20.07 31.07 -2.58
N PHE A 235 19.12 30.65 -1.74
CA PHE A 235 17.75 31.17 -1.77
C PHE A 235 17.68 32.65 -1.37
N ILE A 236 18.47 33.05 -0.37
CA ILE A 236 18.59 34.45 0.03
C ILE A 236 19.18 35.29 -1.11
N ASP A 237 20.23 34.80 -1.77
CA ASP A 237 20.86 35.48 -2.90
C ASP A 237 19.86 35.68 -4.06
N VAL A 238 19.16 34.62 -4.45
CA VAL A 238 18.09 34.69 -5.47
C VAL A 238 16.99 35.66 -5.04
N ALA A 239 16.57 35.66 -3.78
CA ALA A 239 15.52 36.56 -3.28
C ALA A 239 15.96 38.04 -3.26
N GLN A 240 17.24 38.32 -2.99
CA GLN A 240 17.81 39.67 -2.97
C GLN A 240 18.14 40.21 -4.36
N ASN A 241 18.38 39.33 -5.33
CA ASN A 241 18.78 39.64 -6.70
C ASN A 241 17.72 39.23 -7.75
N ALA A 242 16.50 38.87 -7.33
CA ALA A 242 15.43 38.39 -8.21
C ALA A 242 15.15 39.30 -9.40
N GLU A 243 15.18 40.61 -9.19
CA GLU A 243 14.99 41.63 -10.22
C GLU A 243 16.03 41.54 -11.35
N ILE A 244 17.31 41.34 -10.98
CA ILE A 244 18.43 41.22 -11.91
C ILE A 244 18.30 39.90 -12.66
N ILE A 245 18.08 38.80 -11.94
CA ILE A 245 17.90 37.45 -12.52
C ILE A 245 16.76 37.46 -13.53
N ILE A 246 15.61 38.00 -13.16
CA ILE A 246 14.45 38.10 -14.06
C ILE A 246 14.79 38.96 -15.28
N SER A 247 15.44 40.10 -15.09
CA SER A 247 15.77 41.01 -16.20
C SER A 247 16.77 40.40 -17.18
N GLU A 248 17.79 39.72 -16.66
CA GLU A 248 18.77 38.97 -17.44
C GLU A 248 18.11 37.84 -18.25
N MET A 249 17.19 37.08 -17.62
CA MET A 249 16.40 36.05 -18.31
C MET A 249 15.59 36.62 -19.49
N PHE A 250 15.15 37.88 -19.41
CA PHE A 250 14.45 38.59 -20.48
C PHE A 250 15.36 39.46 -21.37
N GLY A 251 16.69 39.34 -21.25
CA GLY A 251 17.67 40.07 -22.06
C GLY A 251 17.72 41.58 -21.79
N SER A 252 17.26 42.02 -20.62
CA SER A 252 17.23 43.43 -20.20
C SER A 252 18.32 43.72 -19.19
N ILE A 253 18.95 44.90 -19.31
CA ILE A 253 19.92 45.40 -18.34
C ILE A 253 19.19 46.15 -17.23
N THR A 254 19.51 45.81 -16.00
CA THR A 254 18.92 46.42 -14.81
C THR A 254 20.02 47.00 -13.92
N ILE A 255 19.85 48.28 -13.54
CA ILE A 255 20.82 49.03 -12.74
C ILE A 255 20.16 49.37 -11.40
N ARG A 256 20.73 48.86 -10.30
CA ARG A 256 20.25 49.13 -8.94
C ARG A 256 20.86 50.43 -8.42
N GLU A 257 20.01 51.41 -8.12
CA GLU A 257 20.43 52.63 -7.41
C GLU A 257 20.58 52.24 -5.92
N ASN A 258 21.81 52.27 -5.41
CA ASN A 258 22.12 51.78 -4.06
C ASN A 258 21.59 52.76 -3.00
N THR A 259 20.43 52.49 -2.42
CA THR A 259 19.96 53.21 -1.23
C THR A 259 20.68 52.64 -0.01
N GLU A 260 21.43 53.48 0.71
CA GLU A 260 22.23 53.16 1.92
C GLU A 260 21.39 52.68 3.13
N ALA A 261 20.58 51.63 2.97
CA ALA A 261 19.86 50.99 4.07
C ALA A 261 20.53 49.66 4.40
N ASP A 262 21.71 49.74 5.01
CA ASP A 262 22.59 48.63 5.44
C ASP A 262 22.04 47.77 6.60
N THR A 263 20.73 47.71 6.79
CA THR A 263 20.13 46.79 7.77
C THR A 263 19.90 45.43 7.10
N ARG A 264 20.89 44.54 7.22
CA ARG A 264 20.88 43.16 6.72
C ARG A 264 19.65 42.33 7.11
N ASP A 265 18.89 42.76 8.12
CA ASP A 265 17.73 42.04 8.66
C ASP A 265 16.43 42.27 7.89
N ILE A 266 16.30 43.35 7.11
CA ILE A 266 15.08 43.66 6.35
C ILE A 266 15.44 44.08 4.94
N SER A 267 15.08 43.24 3.96
CA SER A 267 15.23 43.57 2.54
C SER A 267 14.19 44.63 2.13
N GLN A 268 14.65 45.82 1.79
CA GLN A 268 13.83 46.82 1.10
C GLN A 268 14.00 46.63 -0.41
N ARG A 269 12.93 46.24 -1.12
CA ARG A 269 12.94 46.21 -2.58
C ARG A 269 12.63 47.62 -3.11
N PRO A 270 13.53 48.23 -3.90
CA PRO A 270 13.27 49.54 -4.48
C PRO A 270 12.11 49.48 -5.47
N ARG A 271 11.42 50.61 -5.64
CA ARG A 271 10.39 50.74 -6.68
C ARG A 271 11.08 50.79 -8.04
N MET A 272 10.74 49.85 -8.91
CA MET A 272 11.29 49.78 -10.26
C MET A 272 10.78 50.91 -11.15
N SER A 273 11.70 51.70 -11.72
CA SER A 273 11.41 52.64 -12.81
C SER A 273 12.05 52.13 -14.10
N LYS A 274 11.26 51.85 -15.12
CA LYS A 274 11.78 51.49 -16.45
C LYS A 274 12.33 52.75 -17.13
N LYS A 275 13.65 52.85 -17.29
CA LYS A 275 14.25 53.79 -18.24
C LYS A 275 14.29 53.10 -19.61
N LYS A 276 13.50 53.59 -20.58
CA LYS A 276 13.64 53.17 -21.98
C LYS A 276 15.02 53.64 -22.45
N ALA A 277 15.86 52.72 -22.92
CA ALA A 277 17.02 53.09 -23.69
C ALA A 277 16.52 53.80 -24.96
N VAL A 278 16.75 55.11 -25.04
CA VAL A 278 16.62 55.84 -26.29
C VAL A 278 17.81 55.42 -27.14
N GLY A 279 17.54 54.64 -28.18
CA GLY A 279 18.46 54.44 -29.29
C GLY A 279 18.42 55.63 -30.24
#